data_AF-A0A9X3SWJ9-F1
#
_entry.id   AF-A0A9X3SWJ9-F1
#
_cell.length_a   1.000
_cell.length_b   1.000
_cell.length_c   1.000
_cell.angle_alpha   90.00
_cell.angle_beta   90.00
_cell.angle_gamma   90.00
#
_symmetry.space_group_name_H-M   'P 1'
#
loop_
_entity.id
_entity.type
_entity.pdbx_description
1 polymer ?
#
loop_
_entity_poly.entity_id
_entity_poly.type
_entity_poly.pdbx_seq_one_letter_code
_entity_poly.pdbx_strand_id
1 'polypeptide(L)'
;MSGSIALGLATIAVLLKLYFDARAAHAAGEGAIAGESRVVPLSSFAYTLMVTGVVVVAAGVVLVLIEPWETASATTIAAVLGGPAIFLVGDVALRRAVTGRIAASRIVALVCLAVLALIGFALPALVLAALAFALLLLLLLAASGWFRLPSLSVDD
;
A
#
# COMPACT_ATOMS: atom_id res chain seq x y z
N MET A 1 -15.92 17.37 9.52
CA MET A 1 -14.67 17.74 8.80
C MET A 1 -13.43 17.11 9.40
N SER A 2 -13.27 17.07 10.74
CA SER A 2 -12.03 16.54 11.35
C SER A 2 -11.75 15.05 11.08
N GLY A 3 -12.79 14.21 10.96
CA GLY A 3 -12.63 12.76 10.76
C GLY A 3 -12.06 12.35 9.39
N SER A 4 -12.47 13.02 8.31
CA SER A 4 -11.99 12.72 6.94
C SER A 4 -10.54 13.15 6.73
N ILE A 5 -10.12 14.26 7.37
CA ILE A 5 -8.72 14.70 7.36
C ILE A 5 -7.83 13.68 8.07
N ALA A 6 -8.22 13.25 9.27
CA ALA A 6 -7.48 12.24 10.03
C ALA A 6 -7.32 10.94 9.24
N LEU A 7 -8.37 10.49 8.57
CA LEU A 7 -8.34 9.30 7.72
C LEU A 7 -7.37 9.45 6.54
N GLY A 8 -7.40 10.59 5.85
CA GLY A 8 -6.50 10.86 4.73
C GLY A 8 -5.03 10.86 5.16
N LEU A 9 -4.72 11.56 6.26
CA LEU A 9 -3.37 11.58 6.85
C LEU A 9 -2.91 10.19 7.31
N ALA A 10 -3.79 9.43 7.96
CA ALA A 10 -3.49 8.07 8.39
C ALA A 10 -3.20 7.15 7.20
N THR A 11 -3.94 7.28 6.11
CA THR A 11 -3.71 6.51 4.86
C THR A 11 -2.34 6.81 4.27
N ILE A 12 -1.97 8.09 4.17
CA ILE A 12 -0.65 8.49 3.71
C ILE A 12 0.44 7.94 4.64
N ALA A 13 0.25 8.05 5.96
CA ALA A 13 1.21 7.53 6.94
C ALA A 13 1.44 6.02 6.82
N VAL A 14 0.37 5.23 6.59
CA VAL A 14 0.47 3.77 6.37
C VAL A 14 1.29 3.48 5.11
N LEU A 15 1.05 4.19 4.01
CA LEU A 15 1.83 4.01 2.78
C LEU A 15 3.30 4.40 2.96
N LEU A 16 3.58 5.51 3.65
CA LEU A 16 4.94 5.91 3.95
C LEU A 16 5.64 4.87 4.83
N LYS A 17 4.96 4.30 5.83
CA LYS A 17 5.52 3.24 6.66
C LYS A 17 5.88 2.00 5.84
N LEU A 18 4.97 1.56 4.97
CA LEU A 18 5.23 0.45 4.04
C LEU A 18 6.42 0.74 3.12
N TYR A 19 6.56 1.98 2.66
CA TYR A 19 7.69 2.42 1.83
C TYR A 19 9.01 2.37 2.59
N PHE A 20 9.06 2.88 3.83
CA PHE A 20 10.27 2.82 4.65
C PHE A 20 10.65 1.38 4.99
N ASP A 21 9.67 0.52 5.28
CA ASP A 21 9.93 -0.90 5.54
C ASP A 21 10.48 -1.61 4.31
N ALA A 22 9.95 -1.30 3.12
CA ALA A 22 10.44 -1.84 1.87
C ALA A 22 11.88 -1.38 1.57
N ARG A 23 12.18 -0.09 1.83
CA ARG A 23 13.52 0.48 1.66
C ARG A 23 14.53 -0.11 2.65
N ALA A 24 14.14 -0.29 3.91
CA ALA A 24 14.98 -0.91 4.92
C ALA A 24 15.30 -2.37 4.59
N ALA A 25 14.30 -3.13 4.11
CA ALA A 25 14.49 -4.50 3.65
C ALA A 25 15.44 -4.60 2.43
N HIS A 26 15.35 -3.65 1.49
CA HIS A 26 16.26 -3.58 0.35
C HIS A 26 17.71 -3.30 0.77
N ALA A 27 17.93 -2.32 1.65
CA ALA A 27 19.26 -1.98 2.15
C ALA A 27 19.91 -3.14 2.93
N ALA A 28 19.12 -3.89 3.70
CA ALA A 28 19.57 -5.11 4.38
C ALA A 28 19.94 -6.23 3.39
N GLY A 29 19.21 -6.34 2.28
CA GLY A 29 19.52 -7.26 1.19
C GLY A 29 20.83 -6.91 0.48
N GLU A 30 21.03 -5.65 0.10
CA GLU A 30 22.24 -5.19 -0.60
C GLU A 30 23.53 -5.46 0.18
N GLY A 31 23.52 -5.34 1.51
CA GLY A 31 24.67 -5.68 2.35
C GLY A 31 25.07 -7.16 2.31
N ALA A 32 24.16 -8.06 1.92
CA ALA A 32 24.41 -9.50 1.78
C ALA A 32 24.80 -9.91 0.35
N ILE A 33 24.46 -9.11 -0.67
CA ILE A 33 24.70 -9.37 -2.10
C ILE A 33 25.61 -8.29 -2.68
N ALA A 34 26.82 -8.17 -2.14
CA ALA A 34 27.89 -7.38 -2.76
C ALA A 34 28.31 -8.05 -4.09
N GLY A 35 27.60 -7.79 -5.20
CA GLY A 35 28.02 -8.32 -6.50
C GLY A 35 27.17 -8.01 -7.75
N GLU A 36 25.88 -7.65 -7.65
CA GLU A 36 25.01 -7.69 -8.85
C GLU A 36 24.48 -6.31 -9.30
N SER A 37 25.13 -5.74 -10.32
CA SER A 37 24.84 -4.44 -10.97
C SER A 37 23.41 -4.28 -11.54
N ARG A 38 22.60 -5.34 -11.59
CA ARG A 38 21.28 -5.33 -12.24
C ARG A 38 20.11 -4.94 -11.32
N VAL A 39 20.32 -4.94 -10.00
CA VAL A 39 19.27 -4.66 -9.00
C VAL A 39 18.97 -3.17 -8.87
N VAL A 40 19.97 -2.31 -9.06
CA VAL A 40 19.89 -0.84 -8.92
C VAL A 40 18.87 -0.15 -9.86
N PRO A 41 18.78 -0.49 -11.17
CA PRO A 41 17.80 0.16 -12.04
C PRO A 41 16.35 -0.26 -11.77
N LEU A 42 16.10 -1.52 -11.36
CA LEU A 42 14.73 -1.98 -11.05
C LEU A 42 14.20 -1.38 -9.74
N SER A 43 15.06 -1.23 -8.73
CA SER A 43 14.65 -0.66 -7.43
C SER A 43 14.27 0.82 -7.57
N SER A 44 15.01 1.58 -8.37
CA SER A 44 14.70 2.99 -8.69
C SER A 44 13.32 3.15 -9.32
N PHE A 45 12.97 2.28 -10.30
CA PHE A 45 11.65 2.30 -10.90
C PHE A 45 10.54 1.95 -9.91
N ALA A 46 10.76 0.95 -9.06
CA ALA A 46 9.81 0.56 -8.03
C ALA A 46 9.56 1.68 -7.01
N TYR A 47 10.60 2.38 -6.54
CA TYR A 47 10.43 3.52 -5.64
C TYR A 47 9.66 4.66 -6.29
N THR A 48 9.91 4.95 -7.56
CA THR A 48 9.15 5.95 -8.31
C THR A 48 7.66 5.59 -8.33
N LEU A 49 7.31 4.33 -8.64
CA LEU A 49 5.91 3.88 -8.59
C LEU A 49 5.29 4.06 -7.20
N MET A 50 6.02 3.69 -6.14
CA MET A 50 5.52 3.86 -4.77
C MET A 50 5.24 5.33 -4.46
N VAL A 51 6.17 6.23 -4.78
CA VAL A 51 5.97 7.68 -4.57
C VAL A 51 4.82 8.21 -5.41
N THR A 52 4.71 7.81 -6.67
CA THR A 52 3.57 8.17 -7.54
C THR A 52 2.25 7.74 -6.91
N GLY A 53 2.18 6.52 -6.36
CA GLY A 53 0.99 6.04 -5.67
C GLY A 53 0.58 6.90 -4.47
N VAL A 54 1.54 7.34 -3.66
CA VAL A 54 1.31 8.25 -2.52
C VAL A 54 0.76 9.60 -2.99
N VAL A 55 1.31 10.15 -4.08
CA VAL A 55 0.84 11.43 -4.65
C VAL A 55 -0.59 11.32 -5.17
N VAL A 56 -0.94 10.20 -5.83
CA VAL A 56 -2.30 9.94 -6.29
C VAL A 56 -3.28 9.82 -5.13
N VAL A 57 -2.89 9.16 -4.02
CA VAL A 57 -3.70 9.12 -2.80
C VAL A 57 -3.92 10.51 -2.23
N ALA A 58 -2.89 11.36 -2.20
CA ALA A 58 -3.03 12.73 -1.71
C ALA A 58 -4.07 13.52 -2.53
N ALA A 59 -4.11 13.35 -3.85
CA ALA A 59 -5.16 13.92 -4.69
C ALA A 59 -6.55 13.34 -4.35
N GLY A 60 -6.65 12.02 -4.13
CA GLY A 60 -7.88 11.37 -3.71
C GLY A 60 -8.44 11.88 -2.39
N VAL A 61 -7.57 12.19 -1.42
CA VAL A 61 -7.99 12.80 -0.13
C VAL A 61 -8.71 14.12 -0.36
N VAL A 62 -8.20 14.98 -1.25
CA VAL A 62 -8.86 16.26 -1.58
C VAL A 62 -10.25 16.02 -2.16
N LEU A 63 -10.41 15.04 -3.06
CA LEU A 63 -11.72 14.69 -3.64
C LEU A 63 -12.71 14.21 -2.57
N VAL A 64 -12.27 13.36 -1.65
CA VAL A 64 -13.11 12.85 -0.55
C VAL A 64 -13.51 13.97 0.43
N LEU A 65 -12.66 15.00 0.58
CA LEU A 65 -12.95 16.13 1.47
C LEU A 65 -14.04 17.06 0.93
N ILE A 66 -14.18 17.17 -0.39
CA ILE A 66 -15.15 18.05 -1.04
C ILE A 66 -16.57 17.52 -0.80
N GLU A 67 -16.82 16.26 -1.15
CA GLU A 67 -18.15 15.63 -1.08
C GLU A 67 -18.07 14.24 -0.40
N PRO A 68 -17.92 14.19 0.94
CA PRO A 68 -17.62 12.94 1.65
C PRO A 68 -18.77 11.92 1.66
N TRP A 69 -20.01 12.40 1.69
CA TRP A 69 -21.21 11.56 1.79
C TRP A 69 -21.87 11.28 0.45
N GLU A 70 -21.38 11.91 -0.61
CA GLU A 70 -21.86 11.65 -1.97
C GLU A 70 -21.26 10.35 -2.49
N THR A 71 -22.01 9.69 -3.37
CA THR A 71 -21.56 8.50 -4.08
C THR A 71 -20.27 8.80 -4.84
N ALA A 72 -19.29 7.90 -4.70
CA ALA A 72 -17.98 8.13 -5.28
C ALA A 72 -18.04 8.23 -6.81
N SER A 73 -17.60 9.36 -7.34
CA SER A 73 -17.40 9.54 -8.78
C SER A 73 -16.28 8.63 -9.30
N ALA A 74 -16.27 8.36 -10.62
CA ALA A 74 -15.21 7.58 -11.25
C ALA A 74 -13.80 8.14 -10.93
N THR A 75 -13.67 9.47 -10.90
CA THR A 75 -12.43 10.18 -10.55
C THR A 75 -12.01 9.91 -9.10
N THR A 76 -12.95 9.97 -8.15
CA THR A 76 -12.70 9.68 -6.74
C THR A 76 -12.28 8.22 -6.55
N ILE A 77 -12.99 7.28 -7.19
CA ILE A 77 -12.64 5.85 -7.14
C ILE A 77 -11.23 5.62 -7.69
N ALA A 78 -10.92 6.19 -8.86
CA ALA A 78 -9.61 6.05 -9.50
C ALA A 78 -8.48 6.63 -8.62
N ALA A 79 -8.69 7.78 -7.98
CA ALA A 79 -7.67 8.37 -7.12
C ALA A 79 -7.50 7.61 -5.79
N VAL A 80 -8.60 7.26 -5.12
CA VAL A 80 -8.60 6.60 -3.81
C VAL A 80 -8.07 5.17 -3.88
N LEU A 81 -8.37 4.43 -4.96
CA LEU A 81 -7.96 3.03 -5.11
C LEU A 81 -6.79 2.83 -6.08
N GLY A 82 -6.67 3.68 -7.10
CA GLY A 82 -5.56 3.61 -8.05
C GLY A 82 -4.23 4.00 -7.42
N GLY A 83 -4.20 5.00 -6.53
CA GLY A 83 -2.96 5.35 -5.81
C GLY A 83 -2.38 4.19 -5.00
N PRO A 84 -3.15 3.53 -4.13
CA PRO A 84 -2.74 2.32 -3.42
C PRO A 84 -2.36 1.17 -4.37
N ALA A 85 -3.09 0.98 -5.47
CA ALA A 85 -2.77 -0.07 -6.44
C ALA A 85 -1.40 0.17 -7.10
N ILE A 86 -1.13 1.40 -7.56
CA ILE A 86 0.18 1.79 -8.11
C ILE A 86 1.29 1.57 -7.09
N PHE A 87 1.05 1.96 -5.83
CA PHE A 87 1.98 1.74 -4.74
C PHE A 87 2.32 0.26 -4.55
N LEU A 88 1.31 -0.61 -4.49
CA LEU A 88 1.49 -2.05 -4.28
C LEU A 88 2.19 -2.72 -5.45
N VAL A 89 1.96 -2.28 -6.69
CA VAL A 89 2.72 -2.77 -7.86
C VAL A 89 4.21 -2.48 -7.69
N GLY A 90 4.57 -1.28 -7.21
CA GLY A 90 5.95 -0.93 -6.86
C GLY A 90 6.53 -1.81 -5.75
N ASP A 91 5.80 -2.01 -4.65
CA ASP A 91 6.24 -2.86 -3.52
C ASP A 91 6.46 -4.32 -3.96
N VAL A 92 5.56 -4.88 -4.80
CA VAL A 92 5.70 -6.23 -5.34
C VAL A 92 6.91 -6.34 -6.26
N ALA A 93 7.12 -5.36 -7.16
CA ALA A 93 8.26 -5.34 -8.06
C ALA A 93 9.59 -5.31 -7.29
N LEU A 94 9.69 -4.47 -6.26
CA LEU A 94 10.88 -4.36 -5.41
C LEU A 94 11.16 -5.67 -4.66
N ARG A 95 10.14 -6.26 -4.02
CA ARG A 95 10.30 -7.52 -3.27
C ARG A 95 10.69 -8.69 -4.17
N ARG A 96 10.11 -8.76 -5.36
CA ARG A 96 10.46 -9.78 -6.36
C ARG A 96 11.92 -9.61 -6.80
N ALA A 97 12.39 -8.39 -6.98
CA ALA A 97 13.79 -8.12 -7.33
C ALA A 97 14.77 -8.52 -6.22
N VAL A 98 14.44 -8.27 -4.94
CA VAL A 98 15.32 -8.57 -3.80
C VAL A 98 15.30 -10.03 -3.38
N THR A 99 14.10 -10.64 -3.32
CA THR A 99 13.91 -11.97 -2.70
C THR A 99 13.61 -13.08 -3.71
N GLY A 100 13.36 -12.73 -4.98
CA GLY A 100 12.88 -13.66 -6.01
C GLY A 100 11.45 -14.16 -5.80
N ARG A 101 10.79 -13.82 -4.68
CA ARG A 101 9.44 -14.31 -4.33
C ARG A 101 8.38 -13.23 -4.49
N ILE A 102 7.19 -13.66 -4.92
CA ILE A 102 6.01 -12.80 -4.96
C ILE A 102 5.35 -12.84 -3.57
N ALA A 103 5.13 -11.67 -2.98
CA ALA A 103 4.48 -11.56 -1.69
C ALA A 103 2.96 -11.70 -1.85
N ALA A 104 2.44 -12.91 -1.59
CA ALA A 104 1.03 -13.27 -1.77
C ALA A 104 0.05 -12.27 -1.12
N SER A 105 0.38 -11.74 0.07
CA SER A 105 -0.47 -10.77 0.77
C SER A 105 -0.70 -9.47 -0.02
N ARG A 106 0.27 -9.02 -0.84
CA ARG A 106 0.11 -7.82 -1.67
C ARG A 106 -0.73 -8.09 -2.91
N ILE A 107 -0.63 -9.30 -3.47
CA ILE A 107 -1.49 -9.73 -4.57
C ILE A 107 -2.94 -9.80 -4.09
N VAL A 108 -3.18 -10.37 -2.91
CA VAL A 108 -4.51 -10.37 -2.29
C VAL A 108 -5.02 -8.94 -2.09
N ALA A 109 -4.19 -8.04 -1.56
CA ALA A 109 -4.57 -6.64 -1.39
C ALA A 109 -4.91 -5.95 -2.74
N LEU A 110 -4.15 -6.21 -3.81
CA LEU A 110 -4.46 -5.71 -5.15
C LEU A 110 -5.80 -6.23 -5.68
N VAL A 111 -6.09 -7.52 -5.49
CA VAL A 111 -7.37 -8.11 -5.86
C VAL A 111 -8.51 -7.47 -5.05
N CYS A 112 -8.33 -7.28 -3.74
CA CYS A 112 -9.31 -6.61 -2.90
C CYS A 112 -9.57 -5.17 -3.36
N LEU A 113 -8.53 -4.41 -3.74
CA LEU A 113 -8.70 -3.06 -4.30
C LEU A 113 -9.46 -3.07 -5.62
N ALA A 114 -9.19 -4.04 -6.50
CA ALA A 114 -9.92 -4.18 -7.76
C ALA A 114 -11.41 -4.49 -7.53
N VAL A 115 -11.73 -5.38 -6.59
CA VAL A 115 -13.11 -5.67 -6.18
C VAL A 115 -13.76 -4.41 -5.61
N LEU A 116 -13.05 -3.66 -4.75
CA LEU A 116 -13.53 -2.40 -4.20
C LEU A 116 -13.84 -1.36 -5.29
N ALA A 117 -13.05 -1.32 -6.36
CA ALA A 117 -13.27 -0.40 -7.47
C ALA A 117 -14.55 -0.71 -8.23
N LEU A 118 -14.90 -1.99 -8.40
CA LEU A 118 -16.13 -2.40 -9.07
C LEU A 118 -17.38 -2.01 -8.26
N ILE A 119 -17.34 -2.17 -6.94
CA ILE A 119 -18.48 -1.83 -6.06
C ILE A 119 -18.46 -0.36 -5.60
N GLY A 120 -17.38 0.38 -5.88
CA GLY A 120 -17.16 1.75 -5.39
C GLY A 120 -18.22 2.74 -5.82
N PHE A 121 -18.85 2.52 -6.98
CA PHE A 121 -19.94 3.35 -7.51
C PHE A 121 -21.24 3.29 -6.70
N ALA A 122 -21.36 2.34 -5.76
CA ALA A 122 -22.50 2.26 -4.85
C ALA A 122 -22.18 2.85 -3.46
N LEU A 123 -20.94 3.25 -3.22
CA LEU A 123 -20.45 3.65 -1.91
C LEU A 123 -20.25 5.17 -1.82
N PRO A 124 -20.53 5.78 -0.66
CA PRO A 124 -20.08 7.14 -0.38
C PRO A 124 -18.55 7.24 -0.46
N ALA A 125 -18.02 8.37 -0.93
CA ALA A 125 -16.59 8.62 -1.06
C ALA A 125 -15.82 8.36 0.24
N LEU A 126 -16.38 8.77 1.38
CA LEU A 126 -15.79 8.55 2.71
C LEU A 126 -15.72 7.07 3.10
N VAL A 127 -16.76 6.29 2.78
CA VAL A 127 -16.80 4.85 3.07
C VAL A 127 -15.77 4.12 2.21
N LEU A 128 -15.67 4.49 0.93
CA LEU A 128 -14.66 3.95 0.02
C LEU A 128 -13.23 4.20 0.54
N ALA A 129 -12.95 5.43 0.96
CA ALA A 129 -11.67 5.80 1.54
C ALA A 129 -11.37 5.03 2.84
N ALA A 130 -12.38 4.84 3.70
CA ALA A 130 -12.23 4.09 4.94
C ALA A 130 -11.92 2.62 4.70
N LEU A 131 -12.58 1.98 3.72
CA LEU A 131 -12.31 0.61 3.34
C LEU A 131 -10.91 0.45 2.72
N ALA A 132 -10.51 1.37 1.85
CA ALA A 132 -9.16 1.38 1.28
C ALA A 132 -8.08 1.52 2.37
N PHE A 133 -8.30 2.43 3.33
CA PHE A 133 -7.44 2.59 4.50
C PHE A 133 -7.36 1.31 5.34
N ALA A 134 -8.50 0.69 5.66
CA ALA A 134 -8.56 -0.53 6.45
C ALA A 134 -7.79 -1.68 5.78
N LEU A 135 -7.91 -1.83 4.47
CA LEU A 135 -7.15 -2.82 3.69
C LEU A 135 -5.64 -2.58 3.77
N LEU A 136 -5.20 -1.33 3.59
CA LEU A 136 -3.79 -0.97 3.69
C LEU A 136 -3.23 -1.16 5.10
N LEU A 137 -4.02 -0.81 6.13
CA LEU A 137 -3.65 -1.01 7.52
C LEU A 137 -3.51 -2.50 7.83
N LEU A 138 -4.46 -3.33 7.38
CA LEU A 138 -4.40 -4.78 7.54
C LEU A 138 -3.17 -5.37 6.84
N LEU A 139 -2.85 -4.89 5.63
CA LEU A 139 -1.62 -5.28 4.93
C LEU A 139 -0.37 -4.90 5.72
N LEU A 140 -0.31 -3.68 6.29
CA LEU A 140 0.79 -3.23 7.11
C LEU A 140 0.95 -4.11 8.36
N LEU A 141 -0.15 -4.42 9.06
CA LEU A 141 -0.15 -5.29 10.24
C LEU A 141 0.29 -6.72 9.90
N ALA A 142 -0.16 -7.26 8.77
CA ALA A 142 0.27 -8.56 8.28
C ALA A 142 1.78 -8.56 7.92
N ALA A 143 2.29 -7.43 7.41
CA ALA A 143 3.68 -7.27 7.04
C ALA A 143 4.63 -7.05 8.23
N SER A 144 4.18 -6.37 9.28
CA SER A 144 5.00 -6.03 10.45
C SER A 144 5.29 -7.23 11.36
N GLY A 145 4.70 -8.40 11.10
CA GLY A 145 4.92 -9.60 11.89
C GLY A 145 4.27 -9.56 13.27
N TRP A 146 3.36 -8.62 13.53
CA TRP A 146 2.53 -8.62 14.74
C TRP A 146 1.71 -9.90 14.94
N PHE A 147 1.53 -10.69 13.87
CA PHE A 147 0.88 -12.01 13.91
C PHE A 147 1.87 -13.19 13.88
N ARG A 148 3.09 -13.03 14.42
CA ARG A 148 3.92 -14.19 14.76
C ARG A 148 3.35 -14.80 16.05
N LEU A 149 2.69 -15.94 15.94
CA LEU A 149 2.33 -16.77 17.10
C LEU A 149 3.58 -16.90 17.99
N PRO A 150 3.46 -16.72 19.32
CA PRO A 150 4.55 -17.00 20.24
C PRO A 150 5.10 -18.37 19.90
N SER A 151 6.37 -18.45 19.50
CA SER A 151 7.05 -19.73 19.34
C SER A 151 6.92 -20.44 20.67
N LEU A 152 6.13 -21.51 20.72
CA LEU A 152 6.25 -22.49 21.79
C LEU A 152 7.64 -23.11 21.61
N SER A 153 8.62 -22.55 22.32
CA SER A 153 9.88 -23.23 22.57
C SER A 153 9.56 -24.45 23.42
N VAL A 154 9.26 -25.56 22.75
CA VAL A 154 9.43 -26.86 23.35
C VAL A 154 10.93 -27.11 23.28
N ASP A 155 11.60 -26.79 24.38
CA ASP A 155 12.94 -27.28 24.65
C ASP A 155 12.81 -28.80 24.87
N ASP A 156 13.27 -29.58 23.89
CA ASP A 156 13.57 -31.01 24.05
C ASP A 156 15.09 -31.19 24.23
#